data_AF-A0A2V9MK63-F1
#
_entry.id   AF-A0A2V9MK63-F1
#
_cell.length_a   1.000
_cell.length_b   1.000
_cell.length_c   1.000
_cell.angle_alpha   90.00
_cell.angle_beta   90.00
_cell.angle_gamma   90.00
#
_symmetry.space_group_name_H-M   'P 1'
#
loop_
_entity.id
_entity.type
_entity.pdbx_description
1 polymer ?
#
loop_
_entity_poly.entity_id
_entity_poly.type
_entity_poly.pdbx_seq_one_letter_code
_entity_poly.pdbx_strand_id
1 'polypeptide(L)'
;MFLQSMLNLERLAIKSLRSLAIGLCLFTLITHPCQTRARGPALTVILADRLFDGTGQPVIVEAQLLIRDNRIENVGQVGAFAIPPEAHKIDARGKTLLPGFVDLHFHMEGRPQWAK
;
A
#
# COMPACT_ATOMS: atom_id res chain seq x y z
N MET A 1 40.74 -38.92 -29.46
CA MET A 1 41.04 -38.52 -28.06
C MET A 1 40.92 -37.01 -27.83
N PHE A 2 41.52 -36.14 -28.66
CA PHE A 2 41.43 -34.68 -28.51
C PHE A 2 40.01 -34.08 -28.64
N LEU A 3 39.18 -34.58 -29.57
CA LEU A 3 37.81 -34.06 -29.78
C LEU A 3 36.86 -34.33 -28.58
N GLN A 4 37.01 -35.46 -27.90
CA GLN A 4 36.23 -35.80 -26.70
C GLN A 4 36.65 -34.96 -25.48
N SER A 5 37.93 -34.64 -25.35
CA SER A 5 38.43 -33.76 -24.29
C SER A 5 37.88 -32.34 -24.43
N MET A 6 37.79 -31.84 -25.66
CA MET A 6 37.26 -30.50 -25.95
C MET A 6 35.74 -30.41 -25.67
N LEU A 7 34.96 -31.42 -26.06
CA LEU A 7 33.52 -31.50 -25.77
C LEU A 7 33.20 -31.65 -24.27
N ASN A 8 34.09 -32.29 -23.50
CA ASN A 8 33.94 -32.42 -22.05
C ASN A 8 34.20 -31.10 -21.31
N LEU A 9 35.10 -30.25 -21.84
CA LEU A 9 35.41 -28.94 -21.27
C LEU A 9 34.24 -27.96 -21.44
N GLU A 10 33.61 -27.94 -22.61
CA GLU A 10 32.38 -27.17 -22.90
C GLU A 10 31.23 -27.57 -21.96
N ARG A 11 31.03 -28.89 -21.75
CA ARG A 11 30.00 -29.40 -20.84
C ARG A 11 30.28 -29.03 -19.37
N LEU A 12 31.54 -28.95 -18.97
CA LEU A 12 31.95 -28.57 -17.62
C LEU A 12 31.77 -27.04 -17.39
N ALA A 13 32.07 -26.23 -18.40
CA ALA A 13 31.82 -24.79 -18.40
C ALA A 13 30.32 -24.46 -18.31
N ILE A 14 29.46 -25.17 -19.05
CA ILE A 14 28.00 -24.97 -18.99
C ILE A 14 27.42 -25.42 -17.64
N LYS A 15 27.93 -26.50 -17.04
CA LYS A 15 27.50 -26.96 -15.71
C LYS A 15 27.88 -25.97 -14.61
N SER A 16 29.12 -25.47 -14.63
CA SER A 16 29.60 -24.48 -13.65
C SER A 16 28.88 -23.13 -13.80
N LEU A 17 28.61 -22.67 -15.02
CA LEU A 17 27.84 -21.45 -15.28
C LEU A 17 26.39 -21.55 -14.76
N ARG A 18 25.75 -22.72 -14.92
CA ARG A 18 24.41 -22.98 -14.36
C ARG A 18 24.41 -23.03 -12.84
N SER A 19 25.39 -23.68 -12.23
CA SER A 19 25.54 -23.72 -10.77
C SER A 19 25.80 -22.33 -10.17
N LEU A 20 26.61 -21.50 -10.84
CA LEU A 20 26.88 -20.13 -10.41
C LEU A 20 25.63 -19.24 -10.54
N ALA A 21 24.87 -19.37 -11.63
CA ALA A 21 23.62 -18.64 -11.82
C ALA A 21 22.55 -19.00 -10.77
N ILE A 22 22.41 -20.29 -10.42
CA ILE A 22 21.51 -20.75 -9.36
C ILE A 22 21.98 -20.22 -8.00
N GLY A 23 23.29 -20.27 -7.72
CA GLY A 23 23.85 -19.71 -6.48
C GLY A 23 23.61 -18.21 -6.35
N LEU A 24 23.76 -17.46 -7.43
CA LEU A 24 23.49 -16.02 -7.46
C LEU A 24 22.00 -15.70 -7.26
N CYS A 25 21.09 -16.45 -7.87
CA CYS A 25 19.64 -16.30 -7.66
C CYS A 25 19.21 -16.66 -6.23
N LEU A 26 19.80 -17.70 -5.64
CA LEU A 26 19.51 -18.08 -4.25
C LEU A 26 20.07 -17.05 -3.27
N PHE A 27 21.25 -16.50 -3.54
CA PHE A 27 21.85 -15.44 -2.74
C PHE A 27 20.99 -14.17 -2.75
N THR A 28 20.49 -13.77 -3.93
CA THR A 28 19.60 -12.62 -4.02
C THR A 28 18.29 -12.89 -3.28
N LEU A 29 17.64 -14.05 -3.44
CA LEU A 29 16.40 -14.36 -2.70
C LEU A 29 16.54 -14.27 -1.17
N ILE A 30 17.72 -14.58 -0.62
CA ILE A 30 17.97 -14.51 0.83
C ILE A 30 18.24 -13.07 1.29
N THR A 31 18.84 -12.22 0.45
CA THR A 31 19.25 -10.86 0.82
C THR A 31 18.18 -9.80 0.56
N HIS A 32 17.09 -10.11 -0.15
CA HIS A 32 16.02 -9.14 -0.37
C HIS A 32 15.16 -9.05 0.90
N PRO A 33 15.19 -7.94 1.65
CA PRO A 33 14.21 -7.75 2.70
C PRO A 33 12.83 -7.79 2.04
N CYS A 34 11.94 -8.64 2.57
CA CYS A 34 10.53 -8.58 2.27
C CYS A 34 10.11 -7.13 2.54
N GLN A 35 9.85 -6.35 1.48
CA GLN A 35 9.39 -4.98 1.65
C GLN A 35 8.03 -5.06 2.32
N THR A 36 8.04 -4.86 3.64
CA THR A 36 6.82 -4.59 4.38
C THR A 36 6.23 -3.34 3.76
N ARG A 37 5.15 -3.51 3.00
CA ARG A 37 4.36 -2.39 2.47
C ARG A 37 4.14 -1.42 3.62
N ALA A 38 4.62 -0.19 3.48
CA ALA A 38 4.42 0.84 4.50
C ALA A 38 2.93 0.90 4.80
N ARG A 39 2.53 0.39 5.97
CA ARG A 39 1.17 0.56 6.47
C ARG A 39 1.05 2.04 6.79
N GLY A 40 -0.06 2.67 6.41
CA GLY A 40 -0.34 4.04 6.84
C GLY A 40 -0.23 4.16 8.37
N PRO A 41 -0.18 5.39 8.93
CA PRO A 41 -0.10 5.57 10.37
C PRO A 41 -1.13 4.67 11.06
N ALA A 42 -0.69 3.86 12.02
CA ALA A 42 -1.54 2.87 12.68
C ALA A 42 -2.78 3.52 13.29
N LEU A 43 -2.67 4.81 13.65
CA LEU A 43 -3.75 5.63 14.16
C LEU A 43 -3.72 7.02 13.51
N THR A 44 -4.84 7.44 12.93
CA THR A 44 -5.02 8.75 12.29
C THR A 44 -6.30 9.40 12.78
N VAL A 45 -6.27 10.69 13.08
CA VAL A 45 -7.47 11.49 13.34
C VAL A 45 -7.62 12.56 12.26
N ILE A 46 -8.84 12.75 11.75
CA ILE A 46 -9.18 13.79 10.79
C ILE A 46 -10.17 14.77 11.42
N LEU A 47 -9.87 16.06 11.33
CA LEU A 47 -10.75 17.15 11.74
C LEU A 47 -11.26 17.89 10.49
N ALA A 48 -12.55 18.15 10.38
CA ALA A 48 -13.15 18.85 9.24
C ALA A 48 -14.34 19.71 9.66
N ASP A 49 -14.77 20.65 8.82
CA ASP A 49 -15.93 21.51 9.17
C ASP A 49 -17.25 20.75 9.03
N ARG A 50 -17.31 19.83 8.06
CA ARG A 50 -18.51 19.05 7.75
C ARG A 50 -18.13 17.62 7.39
N LEU A 51 -18.98 16.67 7.76
CA LEU A 51 -18.89 15.28 7.33
C LEU A 51 -20.27 14.79 6.89
N PHE A 52 -20.32 14.27 5.66
CA PHE A 52 -21.43 13.43 5.20
C PHE A 52 -20.96 11.98 5.26
N ASP A 53 -21.71 11.12 5.92
CA ASP A 53 -21.33 9.71 6.14
C ASP A 53 -21.88 8.76 5.07
N GLY A 54 -22.72 9.26 4.15
CA GLY A 54 -23.36 8.50 3.09
C GLY A 54 -24.57 7.68 3.55
N THR A 55 -24.99 7.78 4.81
CA THR A 55 -26.16 7.04 5.34
C THR A 55 -27.49 7.77 5.11
N GLY A 56 -27.43 9.02 4.65
CA GLY A 56 -28.59 9.91 4.52
C GLY A 56 -28.96 10.64 5.81
N GLN A 57 -28.22 10.43 6.89
CA GLN A 57 -28.39 11.18 8.14
C GLN A 57 -27.96 12.65 7.98
N PRO A 58 -28.37 13.53 8.92
CA PRO A 58 -27.93 14.92 8.93
C PRO A 58 -26.40 15.07 8.94
N VAL A 59 -25.90 16.13 8.30
CA VAL A 59 -24.47 16.45 8.25
C VAL A 59 -23.90 16.65 9.66
N ILE A 60 -22.74 16.08 9.93
CA ILE A 60 -22.00 16.33 11.17
C ILE A 60 -21.16 17.60 10.97
N VAL A 61 -21.46 18.66 11.73
CA VAL A 61 -20.67 19.90 11.76
C VAL A 61 -19.55 19.80 12.79
N GLU A 62 -18.41 20.45 12.51
CA GLU A 62 -17.17 20.33 13.28
C GLU A 62 -16.83 18.85 13.51
N ALA A 63 -16.59 18.13 12.42
CA ALA A 63 -16.44 16.69 12.43
C ALA A 63 -15.05 16.24 12.92
N GLN A 64 -15.05 15.11 13.62
CA GLN A 64 -13.89 14.39 14.14
C GLN A 64 -14.02 12.90 13.78
N LEU A 65 -12.99 12.37 13.12
CA LEU A 65 -12.95 10.98 12.64
C LEU A 65 -11.67 10.29 13.12
N LEU A 66 -11.77 9.15 13.79
CA LEU A 66 -10.62 8.32 14.17
C LEU A 66 -10.53 7.09 13.27
N ILE A 67 -9.33 6.82 12.78
CA ILE A 67 -9.02 5.67 11.92
C ILE A 67 -7.92 4.87 12.60
N ARG A 68 -8.16 3.57 12.86
CA ARG A 68 -7.17 2.62 13.36
C ARG A 68 -6.98 1.49 12.34
N ASP A 69 -5.73 1.20 11.99
CA ASP A 69 -5.36 0.07 11.12
C ASP A 69 -6.16 -0.02 9.80
N ASN A 70 -6.48 1.14 9.21
CA ASN A 70 -7.31 1.30 7.99
C ASN A 70 -8.82 1.06 8.18
N ARG A 71 -9.32 1.07 9.42
CA ARG A 71 -10.75 1.06 9.72
C ARG A 71 -11.14 2.33 10.45
N ILE A 72 -12.31 2.85 10.14
CA ILE A 72 -12.91 3.94 10.91
C ILE A 72 -13.32 3.34 12.26
N GLU A 73 -12.78 3.91 13.34
CA GLU A 73 -13.03 3.48 14.72
C GLU A 73 -14.14 4.34 15.37
N ASN A 74 -14.06 5.67 15.21
CA ASN A 74 -15.05 6.61 15.73
C ASN A 74 -15.34 7.72 14.73
N VAL A 75 -16.60 8.18 14.73
CA VAL A 75 -17.08 9.35 13.97
C VAL A 75 -17.92 10.18 14.93
N GLY A 76 -17.75 11.50 14.93
CA GLY A 76 -18.60 12.39 15.72
C GLY A 76 -18.23 13.85 15.52
N GLN A 77 -18.82 14.72 16.34
CA GLN A 77 -18.38 16.11 16.44
C GLN A 77 -17.06 16.20 17.22
N VAL A 78 -16.36 17.31 17.08
CA VAL A 78 -15.16 17.62 17.86
C VAL A 78 -15.48 17.52 19.36
N GLY A 79 -14.70 16.72 20.07
CA GLY A 79 -14.89 16.45 21.49
C GLY A 79 -15.82 15.26 21.81
N ALA A 80 -16.45 14.62 20.81
CA ALA A 80 -17.27 13.43 21.03
C ALA A 80 -16.45 12.24 21.57
N PHE A 81 -15.14 12.22 21.33
CA PHE A 81 -14.21 11.25 21.87
C PHE A 81 -12.82 11.88 22.04
N ALA A 82 -12.03 11.35 22.96
CA ALA A 82 -10.66 11.77 23.17
C ALA A 82 -9.78 11.37 21.98
N ILE A 83 -8.93 12.28 21.52
CA ILE A 83 -7.93 11.99 20.50
C ILE A 83 -6.73 11.33 21.19
N PRO A 84 -6.35 10.09 20.83
CA PRO A 84 -5.17 9.46 21.42
C PRO A 84 -3.90 10.26 21.05
N PRO A 85 -2.96 10.46 21.98
CA PRO A 85 -1.81 11.35 21.79
C PRO A 85 -0.88 10.91 20.65
N GLU A 86 -0.84 9.62 20.33
CA GLU A 86 -0.06 9.02 19.24
C GLU A 86 -0.73 9.13 17.87
N ALA A 87 -1.98 9.61 17.80
CA ALA A 87 -2.72 9.70 16.55
C ALA A 87 -2.09 10.75 15.62
N HIS A 88 -1.82 10.35 14.37
CA HIS A 88 -1.43 11.29 13.33
C HIS A 88 -2.62 12.21 12.99
N LYS A 89 -2.47 13.52 13.22
CA LYS A 89 -3.56 14.49 13.03
C LYS A 89 -3.55 15.06 11.62
N ILE A 90 -4.69 14.97 10.95
CA ILE A 90 -4.98 15.64 9.68
C ILE A 90 -5.97 16.78 9.96
N ASP A 91 -5.53 18.01 9.73
CA ASP A 91 -6.36 19.21 9.85
C ASP A 91 -6.95 19.58 8.49
N ALA A 92 -8.23 19.29 8.31
CA ALA A 92 -9.01 19.59 7.11
C ALA A 92 -10.13 20.62 7.41
N ARG A 93 -9.90 21.53 8.37
CA ARG A 93 -10.80 22.68 8.59
C ARG A 93 -10.97 23.51 7.31
N GLY A 94 -12.15 24.07 7.11
CA GLY A 94 -12.57 24.69 5.86
C GLY A 94 -12.97 23.70 4.76
N LYS A 95 -12.93 22.38 5.01
CA LYS A 95 -13.25 21.34 4.02
C LYS A 95 -14.43 20.48 4.48
N THR A 96 -15.03 19.80 3.51
CA THR A 96 -16.08 18.79 3.73
C THR A 96 -15.47 17.40 3.55
N LEU A 97 -15.65 16.52 4.55
CA LEU A 97 -15.29 15.12 4.46
C LEU A 97 -16.46 14.31 3.86
N LEU A 98 -16.13 13.44 2.92
CA LEU A 98 -17.08 12.55 2.22
C LEU A 98 -16.56 11.11 2.28
N PRO A 99 -17.43 10.10 2.12
CA PRO A 99 -16.99 8.74 1.89
C PRO A 99 -16.19 8.68 0.58
N GLY A 100 -15.28 7.70 0.48
CA GLY A 100 -14.64 7.41 -0.80
C GLY A 100 -15.69 7.08 -1.86
N PHE A 101 -15.56 7.68 -3.04
CA PHE A 101 -16.49 7.39 -4.13
C PHE A 101 -16.34 5.96 -4.62
N VAL A 102 -17.48 5.29 -4.81
CA VAL A 102 -17.55 3.93 -5.32
C VAL A 102 -18.18 3.99 -6.71
N ASP A 103 -17.42 3.55 -7.71
CA ASP A 103 -17.90 3.40 -9.08
C ASP A 103 -18.31 1.93 -9.30
N LEU A 104 -19.56 1.72 -9.70
CA LEU A 104 -20.13 0.39 -9.95
C LEU A 104 -20.15 0.03 -11.44
N HIS A 105 -19.86 0.98 -12.32
CA HIS A 105 -19.98 0.78 -13.75
C HIS A 105 -18.91 1.56 -14.50
N PHE A 106 -17.71 1.00 -14.52
CA PHE A 106 -16.59 1.51 -15.30
C PHE A 106 -16.10 0.46 -16.30
N HIS A 107 -15.68 0.92 -17.47
CA HIS A 107 -15.01 0.08 -18.47
C HIS A 107 -13.52 0.42 -18.48
N MET A 108 -12.65 -0.58 -18.34
CA MET A 108 -11.21 -0.43 -18.56
C MET A 108 -10.87 -0.66 -20.04
N GLU A 109 -11.29 0.25 -20.91
CA GLU A 109 -10.82 0.25 -22.31
C GLU A 109 -9.71 1.29 -22.50
N GLY A 110 -8.54 0.81 -22.94
CA GLY A 110 -7.36 1.63 -23.20
C GLY A 110 -6.26 1.52 -22.13
N ARG A 111 -5.00 1.60 -22.57
CA ARG A 111 -3.84 1.68 -21.65
C ARG A 111 -3.97 2.94 -20.80
N PRO A 112 -3.87 2.87 -19.46
CA PRO A 112 -3.93 4.07 -18.63
C PRO A 112 -2.81 5.04 -19.02
N GLN A 113 -3.17 6.29 -19.30
CA GLN A 113 -2.26 7.34 -19.78
C GLN A 113 -1.18 7.72 -18.74
N TRP A 114 -1.43 7.39 -17.47
CA TRP A 114 -0.53 7.61 -16.34
C TRP A 114 0.50 6.47 -16.14
N ALA A 115 0.42 5.40 -16.92
CA ALA A 115 1.37 4.28 -16.91
C ALA A 115 2.50 4.47 -17.95
N LYS A 116 2.96 5.70 -18.17
CA LYS A 116 4.18 5.98 -18.92
C LYS A 116 5.41 5.84 -18.03
#